data_AF-A0A2T3STK2-F1
#
_entry.id   AF-A0A2T3STK2-F1
#
_cell.length_a   1.000
_cell.length_b   1.000
_cell.length_c   1.000
_cell.angle_alpha   90.00
_cell.angle_beta   90.00
_cell.angle_gamma   90.00
#
_symmetry.space_group_name_H-M   'P 1'
#
loop_
_entity.id
_entity.type
_entity.pdbx_description
1 polymer ?
#
loop_
_entity_poly.entity_id
_entity_poly.type
_entity_poly.pdbx_seq_one_letter_code
_entity_poly.pdbx_strand_id
1 'polypeptide(L)' 'MKIITRGEAMHIHRQHPASRLFPFCTGKYRWHGSTDTYTGREVQDIPGVLAVFAERRKDSFGPYVRLMSVTLN' A
#
# COMPACT_ATOMS: atom_id res chain seq x y z
N MET A 1 -10.65 0.56 6.25
CA MET A 1 -10.05 1.68 5.49
C MET A 1 -9.86 1.24 4.03
N LYS A 2 -9.79 2.16 3.07
CA LYS A 2 -9.65 1.80 1.64
C LYS A 2 -8.21 1.87 1.14
N ILE A 3 -7.89 1.01 0.19
CA ILE A 3 -6.66 1.13 -0.60
C ILE A 3 -6.78 2.38 -1.47
N ILE A 4 -5.81 3.28 -1.38
CA ILE A 4 -5.73 4.51 -2.17
C ILE A 4 -4.60 4.42 -3.20
N THR A 5 -4.54 5.41 -4.10
CA THR A 5 -3.44 5.48 -5.06
C THR A 5 -2.11 5.74 -4.35
N ARG A 6 -1.00 5.36 -5.00
CA ARG A 6 0.34 5.69 -4.47
C ARG A 6 0.54 7.20 -4.33
N GLY A 7 -0.01 8.01 -5.24
CA GLY A 7 0.08 9.47 -5.19
C GLY A 7 -0.55 10.05 -3.92
N GLU A 8 -1.77 9.63 -3.60
CA GLU A 8 -2.47 10.04 -2.38
C GLU A 8 -1.73 9.58 -1.11
N ALA A 9 -1.24 8.34 -1.09
CA ALA A 9 -0.45 7.83 0.03
C ALA A 9 0.85 8.64 0.24
N MET A 10 1.54 9.02 -0.85
CA MET A 10 2.74 9.87 -0.75
C MET A 10 2.40 11.29 -0.30
N HIS A 11 1.23 11.81 -0.65
CA HIS A 11 0.76 13.10 -0.12
C HIS A 11 0.59 13.04 1.40
N ILE A 12 -0.09 12.01 1.91
CA ILE A 12 -0.27 11.78 3.35
C ILE A 12 1.07 11.58 4.06
N HIS A 13 1.99 10.79 3.47
CA HIS A 13 3.32 10.57 4.04
C HIS A 13 4.09 11.89 4.22
N ARG A 14 4.05 12.80 3.23
CA ARG A 14 4.70 14.11 3.33
C ARG A 14 4.09 15.01 4.39
N GLN A 15 2.80 14.89 4.67
CA GLN A 15 2.11 15.63 5.73
C GLN A 15 2.47 15.12 7.14
N HIS A 16 3.03 13.92 7.25
CA HIS A 16 3.37 13.28 8.53
C HIS A 16 4.87 12.90 8.54
N PRO A 17 5.79 13.83 8.84
CA PRO A 17 7.24 13.58 8.76
C PRO A 17 7.75 12.42 9.62
N ALA A 18 7.05 12.10 10.72
CA ALA A 18 7.37 10.97 11.60
C ALA A 18 6.87 9.61 11.06
N SER A 19 6.09 9.61 9.98
CA SER A 19 5.56 8.39 9.37
C SER A 19 6.62 7.65 8.55
N ARG A 20 6.42 6.35 8.36
CA ARG A 20 7.28 5.48 7.55
C ARG A 20 6.47 4.67 6.54
N LEU A 21 7.12 4.30 5.45
CA LEU A 21 6.60 3.31 4.51
C LEU A 21 6.95 1.90 4.99
N PHE A 22 5.95 1.05 5.17
CA PHE A 22 6.14 -0.32 5.65
C PHE A 22 5.20 -1.28 4.91
N PRO A 23 5.52 -2.57 4.75
CA PRO A 23 4.55 -3.55 4.25
C PRO A 23 3.30 -3.59 5.14
N PHE A 24 2.12 -3.37 4.56
CA PHE A 24 0.85 -3.47 5.30
C PHE A 24 0.58 -4.92 5.75
N CYS A 25 0.99 -5.88 4.91
CA CYS A 25 0.94 -7.31 5.20
C CYS A 25 2.08 -8.04 4.48
N THR A 26 2.24 -9.33 4.77
CA THR A 26 3.22 -10.20 4.10
C THR A 26 2.73 -10.78 2.77
N GLY A 27 1.46 -10.54 2.41
CA GLY A 27 0.82 -11.11 1.23
C GLY A 27 1.47 -10.70 -0.10
N LYS A 28 1.55 -11.66 -1.03
CA LYS A 28 1.85 -11.43 -2.44
C LYS A 28 0.55 -11.59 -3.24
N TYR A 29 0.08 -10.49 -3.81
CA TYR A 29 -1.16 -10.44 -4.58
C TYR A 29 -0.88 -10.53 -6.08
N ARG A 30 -1.86 -11.00 -6.85
CA ARG A 30 -1.71 -11.20 -8.30
C ARG A 30 -1.45 -9.88 -9.03
N TRP A 31 -0.46 -9.84 -9.90
CA TRP A 31 -0.31 -8.71 -10.81
C TRP A 31 -1.35 -8.77 -11.94
N HIS A 32 -2.13 -7.70 -12.12
CA HIS A 32 -3.18 -7.59 -13.15
C HIS A 32 -2.86 -6.59 -14.27
N GLY A 33 -1.62 -6.07 -14.34
CA GLY A 33 -1.23 -5.06 -15.32
C GLY A 33 -1.27 -3.63 -14.80
N SER A 34 -2.01 -3.36 -13.73
CA SER A 34 -2.00 -2.09 -12.99
C SER A 34 -2.21 -2.32 -11.48
N THR A 35 -1.72 -1.38 -10.66
CA THR A 35 -2.07 -1.29 -9.24
C THR A 35 -3.49 -0.81 -9.01
N ASP A 36 -4.11 -0.13 -9.99
CA ASP A 36 -5.44 0.49 -9.86
C ASP A 36 -6.55 -0.54 -9.64
N THR A 37 -6.32 -1.79 -10.04
CA THR A 37 -7.22 -2.92 -9.77
C THR A 37 -7.48 -3.13 -8.26
N TYR A 38 -6.60 -2.61 -7.40
CA TYR A 38 -6.71 -2.69 -5.94
C TYR A 38 -7.27 -1.43 -5.30
N THR A 39 -7.18 -0.29 -5.95
CA THR A 39 -7.68 0.99 -5.43
C THR A 39 -9.18 0.89 -5.13
N GLY A 40 -9.61 1.48 -4.02
CA GLY A 40 -10.99 1.48 -3.55
C GLY A 40 -11.44 0.22 -2.80
N ARG A 41 -10.65 -0.87 -2.82
CA ARG A 41 -10.97 -2.07 -2.02
C ARG A 41 -10.79 -1.79 -0.53
N GLU A 42 -11.69 -2.36 0.28
CA GLU A 42 -11.60 -2.29 1.73
C GLU A 42 -10.48 -3.20 2.26
N VAL A 43 -9.80 -2.71 3.29
CA VAL A 43 -8.88 -3.46 4.13
C VAL A 43 -9.22 -3.18 5.59
N GLN A 44 -8.76 -4.09 6.48
CA GLN A 44 -8.90 -3.90 7.92
C GLN A 44 -8.34 -2.54 8.33
N ASP A 45 -9.08 -1.85 9.19
CA ASP A 45 -8.58 -0.63 9.82
C ASP A 45 -7.63 -0.99 10.97
N ILE A 46 -6.42 -0.44 10.94
CA ILE A 46 -5.34 -0.76 11.89
C ILE A 46 -4.89 0.54 12.56
N PRO A 47 -4.93 0.64 13.90
CA PRO A 47 -4.41 1.80 14.62
C PRO A 47 -2.98 2.13 14.20
N GLY A 48 -2.72 3.41 13.92
CA GLY A 48 -1.40 3.90 13.49
C GLY A 48 -1.15 3.82 11.98
N VAL A 49 -2.00 3.14 11.20
CA VAL A 49 -1.92 3.14 9.73
C VAL A 49 -2.72 4.34 9.17
N LEU A 50 -2.03 5.21 8.43
CA LEU A 50 -2.62 6.40 7.82
C LEU A 50 -3.14 6.17 6.41
N ALA A 51 -2.50 5.28 5.66
CA ALA A 51 -2.85 4.98 4.28
C ALA A 51 -2.36 3.59 3.90
N VAL A 52 -3.08 2.94 2.97
CA VAL A 52 -2.66 1.68 2.33
C VAL A 52 -2.70 1.86 0.82
N PHE A 53 -1.66 1.44 0.12
CA PHE A 53 -1.58 1.51 -1.35
C PHE A 53 -0.97 0.24 -1.93
N ALA A 54 -1.33 -0.07 -3.17
CA ALA A 54 -0.76 -1.17 -3.92
C ALA A 54 0.56 -0.77 -4.57
N GLU A 55 1.58 -1.62 -4.45
CA GLU A 55 2.88 -1.45 -5.10
C GLU A 55 3.23 -2.69 -5.93
N ARG A 56 3.60 -2.47 -7.19
CA ARG A 56 4.13 -3.54 -8.05
C ARG A 56 5.55 -3.89 -7.61
N ARG A 57 5.80 -5.18 -7.40
CA ARG A 57 7.13 -5.75 -7.16
C ARG A 57 7.38 -6.91 -8.13
N LYS A 58 8.62 -7.38 -8.17
CA LYS A 58 9.04 -8.54 -8.96
C LYS A 58 10.01 -9.37 -8.15
N ASP A 59 9.88 -10.70 -8.26
CA ASP A 59 10.89 -11.66 -7.83
C ASP A 59 11.14 -12.70 -8.93
N SER A 60 11.80 -13.82 -8.59
CA SER A 60 12.10 -14.90 -9.53
C SER A 60 10.84 -15.60 -10.09
N PHE A 61 9.69 -15.50 -9.43
CA PHE A 61 8.41 -16.07 -9.88
C PHE A 61 7.57 -15.08 -10.70
N GLY A 62 8.06 -13.85 -10.89
CA GLY A 62 7.44 -12.84 -11.73
C GLY A 62 6.89 -11.64 -10.96
N PRO A 63 6.05 -10.81 -11.61
CA PRO A 63 5.48 -9.63 -10.98
C PRO A 63 4.35 -10.00 -10.01
N TYR A 64 4.31 -9.30 -8.88
CA TYR A 64 3.24 -9.39 -7.90
C TYR A 64 2.93 -8.00 -7.34
N VAL A 65 1.82 -7.88 -6.63
CA VAL A 65 1.46 -6.69 -5.85
C VAL A 65 1.75 -6.95 -4.38
N ARG A 66 2.39 -5.98 -3.73
CA ARG A 66 2.46 -5.91 -2.27
C ARG A 66 1.64 -4.72 -1.81
N LEU A 67 0.86 -4.88 -0.75
CA LEU A 67 0.23 -3.75 -0.08
C LEU A 67 1.23 -3.10 0.86
N MET A 68 1.44 -1.81 0.65
CA MET A 68 2.30 -0.96 1.46
C MET A 68 1.43 -0.01 2.27
N SER A 69 1.93 0.46 3.39
CA SER A 69 1.26 1.41 4.27
C SER A 69 2.15 2.60 4.60
N VAL A 70 1.51 3.74 4.85
CA VAL A 70 2.08 4.85 5.60
C VAL A 70 1.66 4.63 7.06
N THR A 71 2.61 4.52 7.99
CA THR A 71 2.33 4.25 9.41
C THR A 71 3.07 5.20 10.33
N LEU A 72 2.48 5.56 11.47
CA LEU A 72 3.02 6.50 12.47
C LEU A 72 4.03 5.89 13.46
N ASN A 73 4.12 4.55 13.52
CA ASN A 73 5.17 3.68 14.09
C ASN A 73 4.56 2.40 14.65
#